data_AF-A0A961KNU3-F1
#
_entry.id   AF-A0A961KNU3-F1
#
_cell.length_a   1.000
_cell.length_b   1.000
_cell.length_c   1.000
_cell.angle_alpha   90.00
_cell.angle_beta   90.00
_cell.angle_gamma   90.00
#
_symmetry.space_group_name_H-M   'P 1'
#
loop_
_entity.id
_entity.type
_entity.pdbx_description
1 polymer ?
#
loop_
_entity_poly.entity_id
_entity_poly.type
_entity_poly.pdbx_seq_one_letter_code
_entity_poly.pdbx_strand_id
1 'polypeptide(L)'
;LQLIALFIVGVTPQLVNYLPNRVSFLSETAPPPRNPKLQYCLEKFVGEELEANGATLAAIKAAQGLDLGALPKNIAKDLAGGFAGAEAGVAALQAAFAAEAEVDAAAPVYRPQLAVVRNIQKQIREAEAKAKDISRQLGRARGDDHEAGRPALEAEIAGYKTEAERLKAEIPETWADAYKTFSVLTKTEDKARATYRRQADKSWESAETVLAMLDATPAMAALGDKLRDLRADVETGDPEVSEGLVNDLTREFRDVAGSDDVESALSKVRRELKSSSPDIDKALAEYDKAISAYDAQMVWRAAAETDIRAGLVAFLDGIRGTLGARSQRDLNRKQALYLAACTAGHQDLSLHF
;
A
#
# COMPACT_ATOMS: atom_id res chain seq x y z
N LEU A 1 -16.17 -42.54 13.16
CA LEU A 1 -16.24 -41.14 12.64
C LEU A 1 -15.09 -40.28 13.15
N GLN A 2 -14.94 -40.05 14.47
CA GLN A 2 -13.84 -39.23 15.00
C GLN A 2 -12.42 -39.75 14.65
N LEU A 3 -12.19 -41.06 14.72
CA LEU A 3 -10.91 -41.67 14.30
C LEU A 3 -10.63 -41.51 12.79
N ILE A 4 -11.68 -41.55 11.97
CA ILE A 4 -11.57 -41.33 10.52
C ILE A 4 -11.22 -39.85 10.25
N ALA A 5 -11.83 -38.92 10.98
CA ALA A 5 -11.50 -37.50 10.89
C ALA A 5 -10.05 -37.22 11.31
N LEU A 6 -9.57 -37.84 12.40
CA LEU A 6 -8.17 -37.76 12.83
C LEU A 6 -7.20 -38.32 11.79
N PHE A 7 -7.55 -39.44 11.15
CA PHE A 7 -6.75 -40.01 10.05
C PHE A 7 -6.68 -39.05 8.85
N ILE A 8 -7.82 -38.48 8.42
CA ILE A 8 -7.86 -37.53 7.31
C ILE A 8 -7.02 -36.28 7.63
N VAL A 9 -7.14 -35.73 8.84
CA VAL A 9 -6.35 -34.57 9.29
C VAL A 9 -4.86 -34.91 9.36
N GLY A 10 -4.50 -36.11 9.82
CA GLY A 10 -3.10 -36.57 9.86
C GLY A 10 -2.49 -36.72 8.47
N VAL A 11 -3.27 -37.14 7.48
CA VAL A 11 -2.82 -37.29 6.07
C VAL A 11 -2.88 -35.96 5.31
N THR A 12 -3.74 -35.03 5.73
CA THR A 12 -3.91 -33.70 5.10
C THR A 12 -3.88 -32.57 6.13
N PRO A 13 -2.72 -32.27 6.73
CA PRO A 13 -2.62 -31.25 7.79
C PRO A 13 -3.08 -29.86 7.34
N GLN A 14 -2.92 -29.53 6.06
CA GLN A 14 -3.40 -28.28 5.48
C GLN A 14 -4.93 -28.12 5.56
N LEU A 15 -5.69 -29.22 5.63
CA LEU A 15 -7.15 -29.18 5.69
C LEU A 15 -7.65 -28.45 6.95
N VAL A 16 -6.90 -28.53 8.05
CA VAL A 16 -7.20 -27.87 9.32
C VAL A 16 -7.17 -26.35 9.18
N ASN A 17 -6.31 -25.81 8.32
CA ASN A 17 -6.23 -24.38 8.05
C ASN A 17 -7.15 -23.97 6.89
N TYR A 18 -7.29 -24.84 5.89
CA TYR A 18 -8.10 -24.56 4.70
C TYR A 18 -9.57 -24.29 5.02
N LEU A 19 -10.21 -25.15 5.83
CA LEU A 19 -11.64 -25.02 6.12
C LEU A 19 -11.98 -23.70 6.87
N PRO A 20 -11.27 -23.32 7.95
CA PRO A 20 -11.43 -22.02 8.58
C PRO A 20 -11.15 -20.85 7.62
N ASN A 21 -10.08 -20.92 6.82
CA ASN A 21 -9.75 -19.86 5.86
C ASN A 21 -10.84 -19.70 4.80
N ARG A 22 -11.40 -20.81 4.31
CA ARG A 22 -12.49 -20.79 3.33
C ARG A 22 -13.75 -20.15 3.90
N VAL A 23 -14.13 -20.48 5.13
CA VAL A 23 -15.29 -19.85 5.79
C VAL A 23 -15.04 -18.35 6.00
N SER A 24 -13.84 -17.98 6.46
CA SER A 24 -13.46 -16.60 6.71
C SER A 24 -13.44 -15.74 5.44
N PHE A 25 -12.76 -16.19 4.39
CA PHE A 25 -12.58 -15.42 3.15
C PHE A 25 -13.84 -15.37 2.27
N LEU A 26 -14.82 -16.24 2.50
CA LEU A 26 -16.13 -16.19 1.83
C LEU A 26 -17.21 -15.46 2.67
N SER A 27 -16.87 -14.98 3.86
CA SER A 27 -17.80 -14.26 4.73
C SER A 27 -17.97 -12.80 4.33
N GLU A 28 -19.04 -12.15 4.80
CA GLU A 28 -19.23 -10.70 4.64
C GLU A 28 -18.20 -9.87 5.42
N THR A 29 -17.54 -10.48 6.40
CA THR A 29 -16.47 -9.88 7.20
C THR A 29 -15.08 -10.31 6.75
N ALA A 30 -14.95 -10.73 5.48
CA ALA A 30 -13.67 -11.17 4.94
C ALA A 30 -12.62 -10.04 5.03
N PRO A 31 -11.34 -10.38 5.30
CA PRO A 31 -10.27 -9.39 5.25
C PRO A 31 -10.16 -8.80 3.83
N PRO A 32 -9.89 -7.49 3.70
CA PRO A 32 -9.80 -6.86 2.40
C PRO A 32 -8.61 -7.40 1.60
N PRO A 33 -8.68 -7.44 0.25
CA PRO A 33 -7.60 -7.88 -0.62
C PRO A 33 -6.25 -7.18 -0.37
N ARG A 34 -6.27 -5.94 0.14
CA ARG A 34 -5.08 -5.15 0.49
C ARG A 34 -4.34 -5.62 1.76
N ASN A 35 -4.88 -6.59 2.51
CA ASN A 35 -4.27 -7.11 3.74
C ASN A 35 -2.85 -7.66 3.46
N PRO A 36 -1.81 -7.19 4.17
CA PRO A 36 -0.42 -7.65 3.96
C PRO A 36 -0.25 -9.18 4.03
N LYS A 37 -1.03 -9.88 4.86
CA LYS A 37 -0.95 -11.33 5.01
C LYS A 37 -1.43 -12.12 3.79
N LEU A 38 -2.23 -11.48 2.92
CA LEU A 38 -2.79 -12.12 1.74
C LEU A 38 -1.98 -11.86 0.48
N GLN A 39 -1.03 -10.93 0.52
CA GLN A 39 -0.39 -10.41 -0.70
C GLN A 39 0.35 -11.45 -1.48
N TYR A 40 1.11 -12.31 -0.81
CA TYR A 40 1.84 -13.38 -1.48
C TYR A 40 0.91 -14.29 -2.29
N CYS A 41 -0.19 -14.75 -1.68
CA CYS A 41 -1.17 -15.61 -2.35
C CYS A 41 -1.99 -14.87 -3.40
N LEU A 42 -2.31 -13.60 -3.16
CA LEU A 42 -3.00 -12.77 -4.15
C LEU A 42 -2.11 -12.51 -5.37
N GLU A 43 -0.83 -12.24 -5.16
CA GLU A 43 0.17 -12.08 -6.22
C GLU A 43 0.26 -13.35 -7.08
N LYS A 44 0.32 -14.54 -6.45
CA LYS A 44 0.29 -15.82 -7.18
C LYS A 44 -0.99 -16.02 -7.99
N PHE A 45 -2.15 -15.74 -7.40
CA PHE A 45 -3.43 -15.77 -8.11
C PHE A 45 -3.42 -14.85 -9.34
N VAL A 46 -2.92 -13.62 -9.18
CA VAL A 46 -2.82 -12.66 -10.28
C VAL A 46 -1.85 -13.15 -11.36
N GLY A 47 -0.72 -13.74 -10.97
CA GLY A 47 0.22 -14.37 -11.90
C GLY A 47 -0.46 -15.41 -12.80
N GLU A 48 -1.18 -16.34 -12.18
CA GLU A 48 -1.91 -17.39 -12.91
C GLU A 48 -3.01 -16.81 -13.82
N GLU A 49 -3.76 -15.82 -13.36
CA GLU A 49 -4.79 -15.16 -14.18
C GLU A 49 -4.18 -14.39 -15.37
N LEU A 50 -3.02 -13.76 -15.21
CA LEU A 50 -2.32 -13.08 -16.30
C LEU A 50 -1.80 -14.05 -17.37
N GLU A 51 -1.39 -15.26 -16.98
CA GLU A 51 -0.97 -16.30 -17.92
C GLU A 51 -2.16 -16.98 -18.61
N ALA A 52 -3.24 -17.22 -17.87
CA ALA A 52 -4.43 -17.90 -18.38
C ALA A 52 -5.33 -17.00 -19.22
N ASN A 53 -5.33 -15.68 -18.98
CA ASN A 53 -6.28 -14.74 -19.56
C ASN A 53 -5.60 -13.46 -20.09
N GLY A 54 -5.57 -13.32 -21.42
CA GLY A 54 -5.03 -12.14 -22.10
C GLY A 54 -5.88 -10.87 -21.95
N ALA A 55 -7.06 -10.91 -21.30
CA ALA A 55 -7.95 -9.76 -21.17
C ALA A 55 -7.29 -8.57 -20.46
N THR A 56 -6.52 -8.81 -19.40
CA THR A 56 -5.81 -7.73 -18.70
C THR A 56 -4.79 -7.05 -19.60
N LEU A 57 -3.97 -7.82 -20.33
CA LEU A 57 -2.98 -7.25 -21.26
C LEU A 57 -3.64 -6.53 -22.43
N ALA A 58 -4.75 -7.05 -22.95
CA ALA A 58 -5.53 -6.41 -23.99
C ALA A 58 -6.13 -5.07 -23.51
N ALA A 59 -6.66 -5.02 -22.28
CA ALA A 59 -7.19 -3.80 -21.67
C ALA A 59 -6.11 -2.74 -21.46
N ILE A 60 -4.92 -3.13 -20.99
CA ILE A 60 -3.76 -2.22 -20.84
C ILE A 60 -3.39 -1.62 -22.20
N LYS A 61 -3.24 -2.46 -23.23
CA LYS A 61 -2.87 -2.01 -24.58
C LYS A 61 -3.93 -1.08 -25.19
N ALA A 62 -5.21 -1.40 -25.00
CA ALA A 62 -6.31 -0.54 -25.45
C ALA A 62 -6.28 0.82 -24.75
N ALA A 63 -6.06 0.84 -23.43
CA ALA A 63 -6.00 2.07 -22.64
C ALA A 63 -4.82 2.97 -23.03
N GLN A 64 -3.65 2.39 -23.32
CA GLN A 64 -2.49 3.14 -23.83
C GLN A 64 -2.74 3.83 -25.18
N GLY A 65 -3.73 3.38 -25.94
CA GLY A 65 -4.13 3.98 -27.21
C GLY A 65 -5.22 5.06 -27.10
N LEU A 66 -5.71 5.37 -25.91
CA LEU A 66 -6.73 6.40 -25.71
C LEU A 66 -6.17 7.79 -26.00
N ASP A 67 -6.96 8.62 -26.70
CA ASP A 67 -6.65 10.03 -26.86
C ASP A 67 -6.99 10.79 -25.58
N LEU A 68 -5.96 11.25 -24.87
CA LEU A 68 -6.09 12.01 -23.63
C LEU A 68 -6.12 13.52 -23.87
N GLY A 69 -6.18 13.97 -25.12
CA GLY A 69 -6.14 15.38 -25.50
C GLY A 69 -7.30 16.22 -24.95
N ALA A 70 -8.44 15.59 -24.66
CA ALA A 70 -9.57 16.23 -24.01
C ALA A 70 -9.32 16.58 -22.54
N LEU A 71 -8.35 15.93 -21.88
CA LEU A 71 -8.11 16.09 -20.45
C LEU A 71 -7.13 17.25 -20.15
N PRO A 72 -7.26 17.91 -18.98
CA PRO A 72 -6.23 18.78 -18.45
C PRO A 72 -4.86 18.09 -18.38
N LYS A 73 -3.78 18.84 -18.66
CA LYS A 73 -2.42 18.28 -18.80
C LYS A 73 -1.96 17.46 -17.60
N ASN A 74 -2.30 17.89 -16.39
CA ASN A 74 -1.98 17.19 -15.14
C ASN A 74 -2.74 15.85 -15.05
N ILE A 75 -4.04 15.84 -15.33
CA ILE A 75 -4.89 14.65 -15.31
C ILE A 75 -4.45 13.67 -16.40
N ALA A 76 -4.23 14.15 -17.62
CA ALA A 76 -3.73 13.35 -18.74
C ALA A 76 -2.39 12.68 -18.42
N LYS A 77 -1.46 13.42 -17.80
CA LYS A 77 -0.14 12.91 -17.41
C LYS A 77 -0.24 11.85 -16.32
N ASP A 78 -1.09 12.05 -15.32
CA ASP A 78 -1.26 11.07 -14.25
C ASP A 78 -1.90 9.78 -14.77
N LEU A 79 -2.96 9.91 -15.57
CA LEU A 79 -3.64 8.79 -16.21
C LEU A 79 -2.71 8.00 -17.14
N ALA A 80 -1.95 8.69 -18.01
CA ALA A 80 -0.93 8.04 -18.84
C ALA A 80 0.14 7.33 -17.99
N GLY A 81 0.54 7.94 -16.88
CA GLY A 81 1.44 7.34 -15.90
C GLY A 81 0.84 6.13 -15.17
N GLY A 82 -0.49 6.05 -15.06
CA GLY A 82 -1.24 4.90 -14.59
C GLY A 82 -1.24 3.75 -15.57
N PHE A 83 -1.51 4.03 -16.85
CA PHE A 83 -1.46 3.02 -17.91
C PHE A 83 -0.05 2.44 -18.09
N ALA A 84 0.98 3.27 -18.06
CA ALA A 84 2.37 2.81 -18.04
C ALA A 84 2.70 2.02 -16.76
N GLY A 85 2.09 2.42 -15.63
CA GLY A 85 2.17 1.68 -14.37
C GLY A 85 1.61 0.27 -14.51
N ALA A 86 0.49 0.07 -15.22
CA ALA A 86 -0.09 -1.25 -15.40
C ALA A 86 0.89 -2.24 -16.06
N GLU A 87 1.51 -1.82 -17.17
CA GLU A 87 2.52 -2.60 -17.89
C GLU A 87 3.75 -2.87 -17.01
N ALA A 88 4.27 -1.83 -16.35
CA ALA A 88 5.40 -1.96 -15.43
C ALA A 88 5.08 -2.88 -14.24
N GLY A 89 3.83 -2.89 -13.77
CA GLY A 89 3.33 -3.77 -12.73
C GLY A 89 3.41 -5.24 -13.14
N VAL A 90 2.90 -5.58 -14.33
CA VAL A 90 3.00 -6.93 -14.88
C VAL A 90 4.45 -7.39 -14.96
N ALA A 91 5.33 -6.56 -15.52
CA ALA A 91 6.75 -6.87 -15.63
C ALA A 91 7.41 -7.06 -14.25
N ALA A 92 7.05 -6.23 -13.26
CA ALA A 92 7.56 -6.35 -11.89
C ALA A 92 7.06 -7.61 -11.18
N LEU A 93 5.85 -8.08 -11.48
CA LEU A 93 5.33 -9.34 -10.94
C LEU A 93 6.08 -10.54 -11.51
N GLN A 94 6.32 -10.56 -12.82
CA GLN A 94 7.15 -11.59 -13.46
C GLN A 94 8.58 -11.60 -12.88
N ALA A 95 9.18 -10.43 -12.70
CA ALA A 95 10.49 -10.29 -12.07
C ALA A 95 10.49 -10.79 -10.61
N ALA A 96 9.38 -10.61 -9.88
CA ALA A 96 9.23 -11.13 -8.53
C ALA A 96 9.23 -12.66 -8.49
N PHE A 97 8.49 -13.32 -9.39
CA PHE A 97 8.50 -14.79 -9.47
C PHE A 97 9.83 -15.36 -9.92
N ALA A 98 10.52 -14.69 -10.86
CA ALA A 98 11.88 -15.07 -11.23
C ALA A 98 12.85 -14.96 -10.04
N ALA A 99 12.78 -13.87 -9.28
CA ALA A 99 13.60 -13.68 -8.08
C ALA A 99 13.25 -14.69 -6.96
N GLU A 100 11.97 -15.03 -6.78
CA GLU A 100 11.52 -16.07 -5.85
C GLU A 100 12.14 -17.43 -6.21
N ALA A 101 12.18 -17.79 -7.49
CA ALA A 101 12.82 -19.03 -7.93
C ALA A 101 14.33 -19.09 -7.61
N GLU A 102 15.04 -17.96 -7.72
CA GLU A 102 16.46 -17.85 -7.32
C GLU A 102 16.64 -17.98 -5.81
N VAL A 103 15.74 -17.39 -5.01
CA VAL A 103 15.73 -17.55 -3.54
C VAL A 103 15.50 -19.01 -3.17
N ASP A 104 14.51 -19.67 -3.80
CA ASP A 104 14.18 -21.06 -3.57
C ASP A 104 15.32 -22.00 -3.96
N ALA A 105 16.04 -21.70 -5.05
CA ALA A 105 17.21 -22.47 -5.48
C ALA A 105 18.40 -22.33 -4.50
N ALA A 106 18.61 -21.14 -3.92
CA ALA A 106 19.69 -20.88 -2.97
C ALA A 106 19.38 -21.37 -1.54
N ALA A 107 18.09 -21.47 -1.18
CA ALA A 107 17.64 -21.77 0.18
C ALA A 107 18.17 -23.10 0.77
N PRO A 108 18.20 -24.24 0.06
CA PRO A 108 18.67 -25.51 0.62
C PRO A 108 20.10 -25.47 1.17
N VAL A 109 20.98 -24.68 0.53
CA VAL A 109 22.39 -24.54 0.94
C VAL A 109 22.56 -23.49 2.04
N TYR A 110 21.74 -22.44 2.02
CA TYR A 110 21.80 -21.35 2.98
C TYR A 110 21.16 -21.69 4.34
N ARG A 111 20.01 -22.38 4.34
CA ARG A 111 19.23 -22.71 5.57
C ARG A 111 20.08 -23.38 6.66
N PRO A 112 20.88 -24.42 6.40
CA PRO A 112 21.66 -25.08 7.45
C PRO A 112 22.70 -24.15 8.09
N GLN A 113 23.35 -23.31 7.28
CA GLN A 113 24.34 -22.34 7.75
C GLN A 113 23.67 -21.27 8.62
N LEU A 114 22.53 -20.75 8.16
CA LEU A 114 21.72 -19.80 8.91
C LEU A 114 21.33 -20.37 10.28
N ALA A 115 20.82 -21.60 10.33
CA ALA A 115 20.37 -22.22 11.59
C ALA A 115 21.51 -22.33 12.62
N VAL A 116 22.71 -22.76 12.18
CA VAL A 116 23.89 -22.86 13.04
C VAL A 116 24.30 -21.48 13.57
N VAL A 117 24.47 -20.51 12.66
CA VAL A 117 24.93 -19.17 13.06
C VAL A 117 23.91 -18.45 13.94
N ARG A 118 22.60 -18.61 13.67
CA ARG A 118 21.54 -18.03 14.51
C ARG A 118 21.52 -18.63 15.90
N ASN A 119 21.79 -19.93 16.03
CA ASN A 119 21.92 -20.58 17.33
C ASN A 119 23.13 -20.03 18.12
N ILE A 120 24.29 -19.90 17.48
CA ILE A 120 25.50 -19.29 18.09
C ILE A 120 25.21 -17.85 18.53
N GLN A 121 24.62 -17.04 17.64
CA GLN A 121 24.24 -15.66 17.94
C GLN A 121 23.21 -15.55 19.07
N LYS A 122 22.32 -16.53 19.24
CA LYS A 122 21.41 -16.60 20.38
C LYS A 122 22.18 -16.83 21.67
N GLN A 123 23.10 -17.79 21.69
CA GLN A 123 23.93 -18.08 22.87
C GLN A 123 24.81 -16.90 23.27
N ILE A 124 25.41 -16.20 22.30
CA ILE A 124 26.16 -14.96 22.52
C ILE A 124 25.26 -13.92 23.22
N ARG A 125 24.05 -13.67 22.68
CA ARG A 125 23.11 -12.72 23.27
C ARG A 125 22.70 -13.10 24.69
N GLU A 126 22.52 -14.39 24.97
CA GLU A 126 22.20 -14.88 26.31
C GLU A 126 23.37 -14.66 27.29
N ALA A 127 24.61 -14.96 26.89
CA ALA A 127 25.81 -14.73 27.70
C ALA A 127 26.01 -13.23 27.98
N GLU A 128 25.90 -12.38 26.95
CA GLU A 128 26.01 -10.93 27.08
C GLU A 128 24.88 -10.35 27.95
N ALA A 129 23.66 -10.88 27.85
CA ALA A 129 22.54 -10.48 28.70
C ALA A 129 22.77 -10.84 30.18
N LYS A 130 23.29 -12.03 30.48
CA LYS A 130 23.64 -12.44 31.86
C LYS A 130 24.75 -11.56 32.43
N ALA A 131 25.82 -11.34 31.66
CA ALA A 131 26.90 -10.43 32.05
C ALA A 131 26.38 -9.02 32.36
N LYS A 132 25.46 -8.50 31.52
CA LYS A 132 24.83 -7.20 31.71
C LYS A 132 23.89 -7.15 32.91
N ASP A 133 23.18 -8.23 33.22
CA ASP A 133 22.32 -8.30 34.40
C ASP A 133 23.13 -8.28 35.69
N ILE A 134 24.16 -9.13 35.80
CA ILE A 134 25.08 -9.15 36.95
C ILE A 134 25.77 -7.80 37.10
N SER A 135 26.23 -7.19 36.00
CA SER A 135 26.83 -5.84 36.02
C SER A 135 25.87 -4.78 36.59
N ARG A 136 24.57 -4.87 36.25
CA ARG A 136 23.54 -3.97 36.79
C ARG A 136 23.28 -4.22 38.28
N GLN A 137 23.30 -5.47 38.72
CA GLN A 137 23.18 -5.82 40.15
C GLN A 137 24.37 -5.27 40.93
N LEU A 138 25.60 -5.47 40.42
CA LEU A 138 26.85 -4.96 40.98
C LEU A 138 26.82 -3.43 41.14
N GLY A 139 26.35 -2.70 40.12
CA GLY A 139 26.24 -1.23 40.17
C GLY A 139 25.16 -0.69 41.11
N ARG A 140 24.23 -1.54 41.58
CA ARG A 140 23.15 -1.17 42.51
C ARG A 140 23.44 -1.57 43.96
N ALA A 141 24.35 -2.52 44.17
CA ALA A 141 24.80 -2.92 45.51
C ALA A 141 25.52 -1.75 46.20
N ARG A 142 25.08 -1.39 47.42
CA ARG A 142 25.67 -0.31 48.25
C ARG A 142 25.89 -0.83 49.68
N GLY A 143 27.03 -0.50 50.28
CA GLY A 143 27.41 -0.88 51.65
C GLY A 143 28.48 -1.98 51.71
N ASP A 144 29.18 -2.05 52.85
CA ASP A 144 30.38 -2.91 53.05
C ASP A 144 30.08 -4.42 52.96
N ASP A 145 28.85 -4.86 53.28
CA ASP A 145 28.43 -6.27 53.21
C ASP A 145 28.42 -6.83 51.78
N HIS A 146 28.42 -5.98 50.75
CA HIS A 146 28.47 -6.40 49.36
C HIS A 146 29.89 -6.52 48.80
N GLU A 147 30.90 -5.87 49.40
CA GLU A 147 32.29 -5.87 48.91
C GLU A 147 32.92 -7.27 48.87
N ALA A 148 32.59 -8.14 49.82
CA ALA A 148 33.11 -9.51 49.86
C ALA A 148 32.66 -10.38 48.67
N GLY A 149 31.48 -10.11 48.09
CA GLY A 149 30.92 -10.86 46.96
C GLY A 149 31.25 -10.28 45.57
N ARG A 150 31.78 -9.05 45.51
CA ARG A 150 32.07 -8.36 44.23
C ARG A 150 33.09 -9.11 43.36
N PRO A 151 34.23 -9.62 43.90
CA PRO A 151 35.19 -10.35 43.07
C PRO A 151 34.60 -11.59 42.39
N ALA A 152 33.68 -12.29 43.07
CA ALA A 152 33.02 -13.47 42.52
C ALA A 152 32.09 -13.09 41.35
N LEU A 153 31.30 -12.03 41.51
CA LEU A 153 30.41 -11.53 40.44
C LEU A 153 31.19 -10.96 39.25
N GLU A 154 32.32 -10.29 39.50
CA GLU A 154 33.23 -9.81 38.45
C GLU A 154 33.86 -10.96 37.67
N ALA A 155 34.27 -12.03 38.36
CA ALA A 155 34.75 -13.26 37.72
C ALA A 155 33.66 -13.93 36.87
N GLU A 156 32.40 -13.95 37.33
CA GLU A 156 31.28 -14.49 36.55
C GLU A 156 31.00 -13.65 35.29
N ILE A 157 31.02 -12.32 35.40
CA ILE A 157 30.91 -11.41 34.25
C ILE A 157 32.03 -11.69 33.24
N ALA A 158 33.27 -11.83 33.71
CA ALA A 158 34.41 -12.14 32.86
C ALA A 158 34.23 -13.50 32.16
N GLY A 159 33.75 -14.52 32.89
CA GLY A 159 33.42 -15.83 32.34
C GLY A 159 32.40 -15.76 31.20
N TYR A 160 31.29 -15.05 31.39
CA TYR A 160 30.29 -14.86 30.31
C TYR A 160 30.84 -14.09 29.12
N LYS A 161 31.71 -13.09 29.33
CA LYS A 161 32.37 -12.37 28.23
C LYS A 161 33.33 -13.26 27.46
N THR A 162 34.15 -14.06 28.14
CA THR A 162 35.04 -15.03 27.50
C THR A 162 34.26 -16.06 26.70
N GLU A 163 33.14 -16.55 27.24
CA GLU A 163 32.26 -17.47 26.52
C GLU A 163 31.67 -16.83 25.26
N ALA A 164 31.23 -15.57 25.34
CA ALA A 164 30.74 -14.84 24.18
C ALA A 164 31.81 -14.69 23.09
N GLU A 165 33.06 -14.38 23.44
CA GLU A 165 34.17 -14.30 22.48
C GLU A 165 34.53 -15.68 21.88
N ARG A 166 34.49 -16.74 22.68
CA ARG A 166 34.68 -18.12 22.21
C ARG A 166 33.62 -18.50 21.17
N LEU A 167 32.35 -18.21 21.44
CA LEU A 167 31.23 -18.44 20.53
C LEU A 167 31.33 -17.61 19.25
N LYS A 168 31.80 -16.35 19.33
CA LYS A 168 32.04 -15.51 18.13
C LYS A 168 33.04 -16.17 17.19
N ALA A 169 34.08 -16.81 17.72
CA ALA A 169 35.08 -17.51 16.93
C ALA A 169 34.56 -18.81 16.27
N GLU A 170 33.42 -19.35 16.70
CA GLU A 170 32.77 -20.51 16.07
C GLU A 170 31.95 -20.14 14.83
N ILE A 171 31.67 -18.85 14.59
CA ILE A 171 30.97 -18.39 13.39
C ILE A 171 31.88 -18.62 12.18
N PRO A 172 31.44 -19.36 11.14
CA PRO A 172 32.26 -19.59 9.95
C PRO A 172 32.66 -18.28 9.27
N GLU A 173 33.92 -18.16 8.85
CA GLU A 173 34.42 -16.97 8.14
C GLU A 173 33.63 -16.68 6.85
N THR A 174 33.12 -17.73 6.20
CA THR A 174 32.28 -17.64 4.99
C THR A 174 30.88 -17.08 5.24
N TRP A 175 30.44 -16.98 6.50
CA TRP A 175 29.09 -16.57 6.85
C TRP A 175 28.74 -15.17 6.34
N ALA A 176 29.67 -14.22 6.46
CA ALA A 176 29.41 -12.84 6.06
C ALA A 176 29.07 -12.73 4.57
N ASP A 177 29.82 -13.44 3.73
CA ASP A 177 29.61 -13.47 2.28
C ASP A 177 28.37 -14.28 1.88
N ALA A 178 28.13 -15.42 2.54
CA ALA A 178 26.92 -16.21 2.33
C ALA A 178 25.65 -15.42 2.67
N TYR A 179 25.64 -14.75 3.84
CA TYR A 179 24.54 -13.88 4.26
C TYR A 179 24.34 -12.70 3.30
N LYS A 180 25.43 -12.03 2.90
CA LYS A 180 25.36 -10.92 1.95
C LYS A 180 24.77 -11.35 0.61
N THR A 181 25.23 -12.47 0.07
CA THR A 181 24.75 -13.02 -1.20
C THR A 181 23.26 -13.35 -1.13
N PHE A 182 22.84 -14.08 -0.09
CA PHE A 182 21.43 -14.44 0.08
C PHE A 182 20.53 -13.21 0.33
N SER A 183 21.01 -12.24 1.13
CA SER A 183 20.28 -10.98 1.38
C SER A 183 20.04 -10.16 0.11
N VAL A 184 20.91 -10.24 -0.90
CA VAL A 184 20.69 -9.57 -2.19
C VAL A 184 19.54 -10.24 -2.95
N LEU A 185 19.44 -11.57 -2.91
CA LEU A 185 18.35 -12.31 -3.56
C LEU A 185 17.00 -11.92 -2.96
N THR A 186 16.86 -12.00 -1.64
CA THR A 186 15.60 -11.65 -0.96
C THR A 186 15.22 -10.18 -1.15
N LYS A 187 16.19 -9.25 -1.10
CA LYS A 187 15.93 -7.82 -1.37
C LYS A 187 15.49 -7.57 -2.81
N THR A 188 15.98 -8.35 -3.76
CA THR A 188 15.59 -8.25 -5.17
C THR A 188 14.13 -8.67 -5.34
N GLU A 189 13.74 -9.81 -4.74
CA GLU A 189 12.35 -10.26 -4.69
C GLU A 189 11.44 -9.23 -4.02
N ASP A 190 11.78 -8.78 -2.81
CA ASP A 190 11.00 -7.81 -2.04
C ASP A 190 10.79 -6.51 -2.82
N LYS A 191 11.84 -6.03 -3.50
CA LYS A 191 11.78 -4.81 -4.33
C LYS A 191 10.88 -5.02 -5.54
N ALA A 192 10.93 -6.17 -6.19
CA ALA A 192 10.09 -6.49 -7.34
C ALA A 192 8.61 -6.55 -6.91
N ARG A 193 8.28 -7.27 -5.83
CA ARG A 193 6.92 -7.33 -5.27
C ARG A 193 6.40 -5.97 -4.82
N ALA A 194 7.23 -5.17 -4.15
CA ALA A 194 6.86 -3.81 -3.75
C ALA A 194 6.62 -2.90 -4.95
N THR A 195 7.37 -3.09 -6.03
CA THR A 195 7.18 -2.34 -7.28
C THR A 195 5.89 -2.76 -7.97
N TYR A 196 5.63 -4.07 -8.09
CA TYR A 196 4.35 -4.58 -8.57
C TYR A 196 3.17 -3.94 -7.84
N ARG A 197 3.13 -4.03 -6.51
CA ARG A 197 2.02 -3.48 -5.71
C ARG A 197 1.79 -1.99 -5.95
N ARG A 198 2.87 -1.18 -5.92
CA ARG A 198 2.77 0.26 -6.15
C ARG A 198 2.24 0.59 -7.55
N GLN A 199 2.71 -0.12 -8.56
CA GLN A 199 2.33 0.15 -9.94
C GLN A 199 0.91 -0.35 -10.27
N ALA A 200 0.53 -1.50 -9.71
CA ALA A 200 -0.83 -2.03 -9.79
C ALA A 200 -1.83 -1.07 -9.11
N ASP A 201 -1.54 -0.65 -7.87
CA ASP A 201 -2.38 0.30 -7.13
C ASP A 201 -2.50 1.63 -7.89
N LYS A 202 -1.38 2.19 -8.38
CA LYS A 202 -1.37 3.43 -9.18
C LYS A 202 -2.20 3.30 -10.47
N SER A 203 -2.08 2.17 -11.17
CA SER A 203 -2.80 1.94 -12.42
C SER A 203 -4.32 1.96 -12.23
N TRP A 204 -4.79 1.41 -11.10
CA TRP A 204 -6.19 1.44 -10.72
C TRP A 204 -6.62 2.85 -10.30
N GLU A 205 -5.92 3.44 -9.32
CA GLU A 205 -6.30 4.72 -8.68
C GLU A 205 -6.37 5.88 -9.69
N SER A 206 -5.42 5.95 -10.63
CA SER A 206 -5.40 7.00 -11.66
C SER A 206 -6.61 6.96 -12.59
N ALA A 207 -7.02 5.77 -13.06
CA ALA A 207 -8.19 5.62 -13.90
C ALA A 207 -9.50 5.78 -13.12
N GLU A 208 -9.58 5.22 -11.91
CA GLU A 208 -10.73 5.36 -11.01
C GLU A 208 -10.97 6.83 -10.63
N THR A 209 -9.91 7.59 -10.36
CA THR A 209 -10.01 9.02 -10.01
C THR A 209 -10.64 9.82 -11.14
N VAL A 210 -10.21 9.60 -12.40
CA VAL A 210 -10.79 10.29 -13.56
C VAL A 210 -12.25 9.89 -13.74
N LEU A 211 -12.57 8.60 -13.61
CA LEU A 211 -13.95 8.13 -13.72
C LEU A 211 -14.85 8.73 -12.63
N ALA A 212 -14.37 8.81 -11.39
CA ALA A 212 -15.07 9.44 -10.28
C ALA A 212 -15.31 10.94 -10.52
N MET A 213 -14.36 11.64 -11.13
CA MET A 213 -14.58 13.01 -11.58
C MET A 213 -15.74 13.04 -12.60
N LEU A 214 -15.69 12.22 -13.66
CA LEU A 214 -16.76 12.21 -14.66
C LEU A 214 -18.13 11.88 -14.05
N ASP A 215 -18.20 10.94 -13.12
CA ASP A 215 -19.43 10.58 -12.38
C ASP A 215 -19.97 11.73 -11.50
N ALA A 216 -19.09 12.61 -11.01
CA ALA A 216 -19.46 13.79 -10.24
C ALA A 216 -19.92 14.98 -11.10
N THR A 217 -19.88 14.88 -12.44
CA THR A 217 -20.25 15.97 -13.35
C THR A 217 -21.69 16.49 -13.14
N PRO A 218 -22.72 15.65 -12.90
CA PRO A 218 -24.06 16.14 -12.58
C PRO A 218 -24.12 16.96 -11.29
N ALA A 219 -23.38 16.54 -10.26
CA ALA A 219 -23.29 17.29 -8.99
C ALA A 219 -22.57 18.63 -9.20
N MET A 220 -21.49 18.66 -9.98
CA MET A 220 -20.80 19.89 -10.39
C MET A 220 -21.76 20.84 -11.12
N ALA A 221 -22.50 20.33 -12.10
CA ALA A 221 -23.44 21.12 -12.90
C ALA A 221 -24.55 21.77 -12.06
N ALA A 222 -25.06 21.06 -11.04
CA ALA A 222 -26.09 21.57 -10.13
C ALA A 222 -25.64 22.78 -9.29
N LEU A 223 -24.33 22.98 -9.14
CA LEU A 223 -23.74 24.12 -8.42
C LEU A 223 -23.45 25.32 -9.33
N GLY A 224 -23.56 25.17 -10.64
CA GLY A 224 -23.17 26.21 -11.61
C GLY A 224 -23.94 27.51 -11.45
N ASP A 225 -25.27 27.43 -11.33
CA ASP A 225 -26.11 28.61 -11.17
C ASP A 225 -25.86 29.28 -9.81
N LYS A 226 -25.77 28.49 -8.72
CA LYS A 226 -25.39 28.99 -7.40
C LYS A 226 -24.05 29.73 -7.41
N LEU A 227 -23.06 29.19 -8.13
CA LEU A 227 -21.76 29.83 -8.29
C LEU A 227 -21.87 31.15 -9.03
N ARG A 228 -22.66 31.23 -10.12
CA ARG A 228 -22.84 32.47 -10.88
C ARG A 228 -23.62 33.53 -10.11
N ASP A 229 -24.64 33.13 -9.36
CA ASP A 229 -25.48 34.03 -8.57
C ASP A 229 -24.69 34.70 -7.43
N LEU A 230 -23.67 34.01 -6.90
CA LEU A 230 -22.81 34.49 -5.82
C LEU A 230 -22.06 35.80 -6.16
N ARG A 231 -21.93 36.16 -7.45
CA ARG A 231 -21.26 37.40 -7.86
C ARG A 231 -21.89 38.64 -7.21
N ALA A 232 -23.21 38.71 -7.20
CA ALA A 232 -23.93 39.88 -6.67
C ALA A 232 -23.71 40.04 -5.17
N ASP A 233 -23.68 38.91 -4.44
CA ASP A 233 -23.41 38.88 -3.01
C ASP A 233 -21.97 39.32 -2.70
N VAL A 234 -20.99 38.89 -3.49
CA VAL A 234 -19.59 39.31 -3.29
C VAL A 234 -19.37 40.78 -3.66
N GLU A 235 -20.00 41.28 -4.73
CA GLU A 235 -19.80 42.64 -5.24
C GLU A 235 -20.50 43.71 -4.40
N THR A 236 -21.71 43.42 -3.92
CA THR A 236 -22.60 44.43 -3.31
C THR A 236 -23.20 44.03 -1.97
N GLY A 237 -23.04 42.77 -1.57
CA GLY A 237 -23.61 42.25 -0.31
C GLY A 237 -22.85 42.71 0.93
N ASP A 238 -23.45 42.43 2.09
CA ASP A 238 -22.77 42.60 3.37
C ASP A 238 -21.62 41.58 3.50
N PRO A 239 -20.38 42.00 3.83
CA PRO A 239 -19.24 41.10 3.85
C PRO A 239 -19.37 39.88 4.78
N GLU A 240 -20.05 40.01 5.92
CA GLU A 240 -20.25 38.90 6.86
C GLU A 240 -21.27 37.90 6.31
N VAL A 241 -22.35 38.39 5.72
CA VAL A 241 -23.35 37.54 5.05
C VAL A 241 -22.74 36.83 3.83
N SER A 242 -22.04 37.57 2.98
CA SER A 242 -21.41 37.04 1.77
C SER A 242 -20.30 36.04 2.10
N GLU A 243 -19.53 36.24 3.17
CA GLU A 243 -18.56 35.24 3.67
C GLU A 243 -19.23 33.91 4.00
N GLY A 244 -20.40 33.95 4.66
CA GLY A 244 -21.19 32.78 5.01
C GLY A 244 -21.66 32.02 3.76
N LEU A 245 -22.22 32.73 2.79
CA LEU A 245 -22.69 32.16 1.51
C LEU A 245 -21.54 31.52 0.72
N VAL A 246 -20.41 32.22 0.60
CA VAL A 246 -19.20 31.68 -0.05
C VAL A 246 -18.72 30.42 0.68
N ASN A 247 -18.68 30.44 2.01
CA ASN A 247 -18.22 29.32 2.81
C ASN A 247 -19.12 28.08 2.65
N ASP A 248 -20.43 28.26 2.58
CA ASP A 248 -21.36 27.15 2.37
C ASP A 248 -21.22 26.58 0.96
N LEU A 249 -21.13 27.42 -0.08
CA LEU A 249 -20.88 26.94 -1.43
C LEU A 249 -19.50 26.26 -1.57
N THR A 250 -18.48 26.76 -0.87
CA THR A 250 -17.14 26.11 -0.82
C THR A 250 -17.25 24.68 -0.28
N ARG A 251 -18.07 24.44 0.75
CA ARG A 251 -18.32 23.10 1.30
C ARG A 251 -19.05 22.21 0.30
N GLU A 252 -20.06 22.74 -0.40
CA GLU A 252 -20.76 21.99 -1.44
C GLU A 252 -19.80 21.56 -2.56
N PHE A 253 -18.92 22.46 -3.04
CA PHE A 253 -17.91 22.09 -4.03
C PHE A 253 -16.91 21.09 -3.49
N ARG A 254 -16.46 21.20 -2.24
CA ARG A 254 -15.50 20.27 -1.62
C ARG A 254 -15.95 18.81 -1.67
N ASP A 255 -17.26 18.55 -1.64
CA ASP A 255 -17.83 17.20 -1.70
C ASP A 255 -17.94 16.67 -3.15
N VAL A 256 -17.66 17.49 -4.17
CA VAL A 256 -17.65 17.11 -5.59
C VAL A 256 -16.25 16.70 -6.03
N ALA A 257 -16.11 15.47 -6.55
CA ALA A 257 -14.81 14.96 -6.99
C ALA A 257 -14.18 15.81 -8.10
N GLY A 258 -12.94 16.26 -7.87
CA GLY A 258 -12.14 17.05 -8.81
C GLY A 258 -12.47 18.55 -8.86
N SER A 259 -13.23 19.09 -7.92
CA SER A 259 -13.58 20.51 -7.84
C SER A 259 -12.50 21.37 -7.15
N ASP A 260 -11.34 20.81 -6.79
CA ASP A 260 -10.34 21.41 -5.88
C ASP A 260 -9.92 22.83 -6.28
N ASP A 261 -9.81 23.12 -7.58
CA ASP A 261 -9.45 24.45 -8.07
C ASP A 261 -10.57 25.49 -7.80
N VAL A 262 -11.83 25.09 -7.92
CA VAL A 262 -13.00 25.95 -7.60
C VAL A 262 -13.11 26.14 -6.09
N GLU A 263 -12.99 25.06 -5.32
CA GLU A 263 -12.99 25.09 -3.86
C GLU A 263 -11.89 26.00 -3.33
N SER A 264 -10.66 25.86 -3.83
CA SER A 264 -9.50 26.66 -3.43
C SER A 264 -9.68 28.14 -3.76
N ALA A 265 -10.26 28.46 -4.92
CA ALA A 265 -10.58 29.84 -5.30
C ALA A 265 -11.65 30.45 -4.38
N LEU A 266 -12.77 29.75 -4.15
CA LEU A 266 -13.82 30.20 -3.22
C LEU A 266 -13.32 30.34 -1.78
N SER A 267 -12.47 29.42 -1.33
CA SER A 267 -11.76 29.50 -0.05
C SER A 267 -10.94 30.79 0.09
N LYS A 268 -10.43 31.36 -1.00
CA LYS A 268 -9.73 32.66 -1.00
C LYS A 268 -10.69 33.83 -1.03
N VAL A 269 -11.77 33.78 -1.83
CA VAL A 269 -12.85 34.78 -1.80
C VAL A 269 -13.33 34.99 -0.36
N ARG A 270 -13.62 33.88 0.32
CA ARG A 270 -14.02 33.86 1.73
C ARG A 270 -13.00 34.56 2.64
N ARG A 271 -11.69 34.31 2.45
CA ARG A 271 -10.63 34.91 3.27
C ARG A 271 -10.55 36.42 3.10
N GLU A 272 -10.74 36.93 1.89
CA GLU A 272 -10.74 38.37 1.62
C GLU A 272 -11.96 39.04 2.29
N LEU A 273 -13.14 38.41 2.23
CA LEU A 273 -14.36 38.91 2.87
C LEU A 273 -14.31 38.87 4.42
N LYS A 274 -13.67 37.84 4.98
CA LYS A 274 -13.55 37.67 6.45
C LYS A 274 -12.57 38.65 7.11
N SER A 275 -11.72 39.31 6.32
CA SER A 275 -10.65 40.13 6.87
C SER A 275 -11.20 41.34 7.65
N SER A 276 -10.40 41.91 8.55
CA SER A 276 -10.80 43.10 9.33
C SER A 276 -11.02 44.35 8.47
N SER A 277 -10.60 44.31 7.21
CA SER A 277 -10.84 45.34 6.19
C SER A 277 -11.08 44.62 4.85
N PRO A 278 -12.32 44.16 4.58
CA PRO A 278 -12.65 43.38 3.40
C PRO A 278 -12.19 44.04 2.09
N ASP A 279 -11.51 43.27 1.24
CA ASP A 279 -11.01 43.71 -0.06
C ASP A 279 -11.87 43.10 -1.18
N ILE A 280 -12.91 43.84 -1.57
CA ILE A 280 -13.92 43.37 -2.54
C ILE A 280 -13.30 43.15 -3.93
N ASP A 281 -12.36 44.00 -4.35
CA ASP A 281 -11.70 43.87 -5.64
C ASP A 281 -10.89 42.56 -5.71
N LYS A 282 -10.15 42.22 -4.65
CA LYS A 282 -9.46 40.93 -4.57
C LYS A 282 -10.42 39.76 -4.46
N ALA A 283 -11.51 39.89 -3.70
CA ALA A 283 -12.53 38.86 -3.60
C ALA A 283 -13.14 38.55 -4.99
N LEU A 284 -13.46 39.58 -5.78
CA LEU A 284 -13.97 39.42 -7.15
C LEU A 284 -12.92 38.81 -8.09
N ALA A 285 -11.64 39.18 -7.94
CA ALA A 285 -10.57 38.58 -8.75
C ALA A 285 -10.38 37.08 -8.46
N GLU A 286 -10.54 36.62 -7.22
CA GLU A 286 -10.53 35.19 -6.89
C GLU A 286 -11.84 34.50 -7.31
N TYR A 287 -12.98 35.18 -7.25
CA TYR A 287 -14.26 34.67 -7.76
C TYR A 287 -14.21 34.42 -9.27
N ASP A 288 -13.63 35.34 -10.05
CA ASP A 288 -13.46 35.16 -11.50
C ASP A 288 -12.57 33.96 -11.83
N LYS A 289 -11.59 33.64 -10.97
CA LYS A 289 -10.81 32.40 -11.07
C LYS A 289 -11.65 31.16 -10.78
N ALA A 290 -12.56 31.23 -9.79
CA ALA A 290 -13.49 30.14 -9.51
C ALA A 290 -14.42 29.86 -10.71
N ILE A 291 -14.98 30.90 -11.32
CA ILE A 291 -15.80 30.79 -12.54
C ILE A 291 -14.99 30.20 -13.70
N SER A 292 -13.78 30.73 -13.93
CA SER A 292 -12.91 30.24 -15.01
C SER A 292 -12.52 28.77 -14.82
N ALA A 293 -12.23 28.34 -13.58
CA ALA A 293 -11.95 26.96 -13.25
C ALA A 293 -13.19 26.08 -13.45
N TYR A 294 -14.36 26.51 -13.00
CA TYR A 294 -15.62 25.80 -13.21
C TYR A 294 -15.93 25.59 -14.70
N ASP A 295 -15.87 26.66 -15.50
CA ASP A 295 -16.18 26.61 -16.94
C ASP A 295 -15.18 25.71 -17.69
N ALA A 296 -13.89 25.83 -17.38
CA ALA A 296 -12.86 24.94 -17.93
C ALA A 296 -13.13 23.48 -17.56
N GLN A 297 -13.57 23.21 -16.33
CA GLN A 297 -13.93 21.86 -15.90
C GLN A 297 -15.11 21.28 -16.66
N MET A 298 -16.19 22.05 -16.81
CA MET A 298 -17.38 21.57 -17.52
C MET A 298 -17.10 21.25 -18.98
N VAL A 299 -16.21 22.01 -19.64
CA VAL A 299 -15.80 21.75 -21.03
C VAL A 299 -15.06 20.41 -21.15
N TRP A 300 -14.01 20.19 -20.36
CA TRP A 300 -13.23 18.95 -20.50
C TRP A 300 -14.00 17.73 -20.04
N ARG A 301 -14.84 17.85 -18.99
CA ARG A 301 -15.68 16.75 -18.51
C ARG A 301 -16.66 16.28 -19.59
N ALA A 302 -17.29 17.22 -20.31
CA ALA A 302 -18.21 16.89 -21.41
C ALA A 302 -17.50 16.17 -22.58
N ALA A 303 -16.28 16.61 -22.93
CA ALA A 303 -15.49 15.94 -23.95
C ALA A 303 -15.04 14.53 -23.50
N ALA A 304 -14.48 14.42 -22.30
CA ALA A 304 -14.00 13.16 -21.73
C ALA A 304 -15.12 12.13 -21.50
N GLU A 305 -16.34 12.57 -21.22
CA GLU A 305 -17.54 11.73 -21.15
C GLU A 305 -17.77 10.96 -22.45
N THR A 306 -17.55 11.61 -23.60
CA THR A 306 -17.74 11.02 -24.93
C THR A 306 -16.52 10.24 -25.38
N ASP A 307 -15.34 10.83 -25.21
CA ASP A 307 -14.12 10.35 -25.87
C ASP A 307 -13.37 9.29 -25.05
N ILE A 308 -13.51 9.31 -23.71
CA ILE A 308 -12.59 8.58 -22.82
C ILE A 308 -13.33 7.64 -21.85
N ARG A 309 -14.54 7.96 -21.37
CA ARG A 309 -15.26 7.19 -20.35
C ARG A 309 -15.32 5.69 -20.67
N ALA A 310 -15.75 5.34 -21.88
CA ALA A 310 -15.91 3.93 -22.27
C ALA A 310 -14.57 3.18 -22.19
N GLY A 311 -13.47 3.82 -22.58
CA GLY A 311 -12.12 3.29 -22.47
C GLY A 311 -11.67 3.08 -21.03
N LEU A 312 -11.98 4.02 -20.13
CA LEU A 312 -11.65 3.90 -18.70
C LEU A 312 -12.42 2.77 -18.03
N VAL A 313 -13.71 2.63 -18.32
CA VAL A 313 -14.54 1.54 -17.79
C VAL A 313 -14.01 0.19 -18.28
N ALA A 314 -13.74 0.06 -19.58
CA ALA A 314 -13.18 -1.16 -20.15
C ALA A 314 -11.80 -1.51 -19.57
N PHE A 315 -10.96 -0.50 -19.33
CA PHE A 315 -9.67 -0.67 -18.68
C PHE A 315 -9.82 -1.18 -17.25
N LEU A 316 -10.60 -0.48 -16.42
CA LEU A 316 -10.84 -0.86 -15.02
C LEU A 316 -11.43 -2.27 -14.93
N ASP A 317 -12.45 -2.60 -15.72
CA ASP A 317 -13.04 -3.93 -15.74
C ASP A 317 -12.02 -5.02 -16.15
N GLY A 318 -11.17 -4.72 -17.13
CA GLY A 318 -10.14 -5.64 -17.62
C GLY A 318 -9.00 -5.91 -16.62
N ILE A 319 -8.72 -4.96 -15.73
CA ILE A 319 -7.68 -5.11 -14.69
C ILE A 319 -8.24 -5.46 -13.30
N ARG A 320 -9.56 -5.39 -13.09
CA ARG A 320 -10.23 -5.51 -11.78
C ARG A 320 -9.87 -6.76 -11.00
N GLY A 321 -9.83 -7.89 -11.71
CA GLY A 321 -9.50 -9.20 -11.12
C GLY A 321 -8.00 -9.43 -10.89
N THR A 322 -7.16 -8.60 -11.51
CA THR A 322 -5.70 -8.74 -11.55
C THR A 322 -5.01 -7.56 -10.85
N LEU A 323 -4.54 -6.56 -11.59
CA LEU A 323 -3.83 -5.40 -11.03
C LEU A 323 -4.72 -4.60 -10.07
N GLY A 324 -6.01 -4.51 -10.36
CA GLY A 324 -7.01 -3.85 -9.52
C GLY A 324 -7.48 -4.65 -8.32
N ALA A 325 -7.03 -5.91 -8.15
CA ALA A 325 -7.57 -6.82 -7.14
C ALA A 325 -7.39 -6.27 -5.72
N ARG A 326 -6.26 -5.61 -5.46
CA ARG A 326 -5.93 -5.00 -4.16
C ARG A 326 -6.82 -3.81 -3.80
N SER A 327 -7.34 -3.12 -4.80
CA SER A 327 -8.19 -1.93 -4.63
C SER A 327 -9.67 -2.28 -4.45
N GLN A 328 -10.04 -3.56 -4.61
CA GLN A 328 -11.42 -3.99 -4.39
C GLN A 328 -11.74 -4.02 -2.88
N ARG A 329 -12.99 -3.74 -2.55
CA ARG A 329 -13.49 -3.82 -1.17
C ARG A 329 -13.43 -5.25 -0.64
N ASP A 330 -13.90 -6.19 -1.45
CA ASP A 330 -14.11 -7.58 -1.08
C ASP A 330 -13.39 -8.52 -2.06
N LEU A 331 -12.96 -9.70 -1.56
CA LEU A 331 -12.45 -10.76 -2.41
C LEU A 331 -13.59 -11.34 -3.24
N ASN A 332 -13.36 -11.54 -4.54
CA ASN A 332 -14.29 -12.34 -5.33
C ASN A 332 -14.18 -13.82 -4.94
N ARG A 333 -15.21 -14.62 -5.28
CA ARG A 333 -15.25 -16.03 -4.89
C ARG A 333 -14.03 -16.84 -5.36
N LYS A 334 -13.51 -16.58 -6.56
CA LYS A 334 -12.32 -17.29 -7.08
C LYS A 334 -11.08 -16.95 -6.25
N GLN A 335 -10.85 -15.66 -6.00
CA GLN A 335 -9.78 -15.17 -5.15
C GLN A 335 -9.88 -15.77 -3.75
N ALA A 336 -11.06 -15.70 -3.12
CA ALA A 336 -11.27 -16.24 -1.77
C ALA A 336 -10.93 -17.73 -1.66
N LEU A 337 -11.36 -18.55 -2.63
CA LEU A 337 -11.08 -19.98 -2.66
C LEU A 337 -9.60 -20.27 -2.90
N TYR A 338 -8.96 -19.54 -3.82
CA TYR A 338 -7.53 -19.66 -4.10
C TYR A 338 -6.70 -19.28 -2.87
N LEU A 339 -6.98 -18.12 -2.29
CA LEU A 339 -6.27 -17.62 -1.11
C LEU A 339 -6.45 -18.58 0.07
N ALA A 340 -7.64 -19.13 0.27
CA ALA A 340 -7.87 -20.09 1.36
C ALA A 340 -7.00 -21.35 1.22
N ALA A 341 -6.80 -21.84 -0.01
CA ALA A 341 -5.91 -22.96 -0.29
C ALA A 341 -4.44 -22.57 -0.12
N CYS A 342 -4.02 -21.45 -0.72
CA CYS A 342 -2.63 -21.00 -0.68
C CYS A 342 -2.16 -20.69 0.75
N THR A 343 -2.99 -20.05 1.58
CA THR A 343 -2.64 -19.73 2.97
C THR A 343 -2.78 -20.90 3.94
N ALA A 344 -3.31 -22.04 3.49
CA ALA A 344 -3.41 -23.24 4.34
C ALA A 344 -2.05 -23.95 4.53
N GLY A 345 -1.10 -23.70 3.61
CA GLY A 345 0.27 -24.20 3.71
C GLY A 345 1.14 -23.38 4.68
N HIS A 346 2.24 -23.99 5.13
CA HIS A 346 3.27 -23.28 5.89
C HIS A 346 4.23 -22.57 4.93
N GLN A 347 4.45 -21.28 5.16
CA GLN A 347 5.50 -20.51 4.52
C GLN A 347 6.68 -20.37 5.48
N ASP A 348 7.86 -20.80 5.06
CA ASP A 348 9.09 -20.65 5.83
C ASP A 348 9.66 -19.24 5.65
N LEU A 349 9.42 -18.36 6.63
CA LEU A 349 9.93 -17.00 6.64
C LEU A 349 11.31 -16.88 7.32
N SER A 350 11.86 -17.97 7.87
CA SER A 350 13.11 -17.94 8.65
C SER A 350 14.29 -17.42 7.84
N LEU A 351 14.26 -17.63 6.53
CA LEU A 351 15.24 -17.18 5.55
C LEU A 351 15.42 -15.66 5.49
N HIS A 352 14.43 -14.90 5.93
CA HIS A 352 14.47 -13.43 5.94
C HIS A 352 15.03 -12.85 7.25
N PHE A 353 15.32 -13.68 8.27
CA PHE A 353 15.67 -13.24 9.63
C PHE A 353 17.08 -13.57 10.10
#